data_AF-A0A1I7LSG3-F1
#
_entry.id   AF-A0A1I7LSG3-F1
#
_cell.length_a   1.000
_cell.length_b   1.000
_cell.length_c   1.000
_cell.angle_alpha   90.00
_cell.angle_beta   90.00
_cell.angle_gamma   90.00
#
_symmetry.space_group_name_H-M   'P 1'
#
loop_
_entity.id
_entity.type
_entity.pdbx_description
1 polymer ?
#
loop_
_entity_poly.entity_id
_entity_poly.type
_entity_poly.pdbx_seq_one_letter_code
_entity_poly.pdbx_strand_id
1 'polypeptide(L)'
;MADQVKLTITLEASLAARLSAAAAERGWASESLAADCVAQALEVAIRHRVLIERMEQVDAAILDMAQAVGELGAPSTGIDLSQICRYRKGTGGPDLA
;
A
#
# COMPACT_ATOMS: atom_id res chain seq x y z
N MET A 1 -25.28 -19.63 13.42
CA MET A 1 -26.00 -18.50 12.79
C MET A 1 -25.19 -17.27 13.11
N ALA A 2 -24.78 -16.50 12.10
CA ALA A 2 -23.94 -15.31 12.32
C ALA A 2 -24.74 -14.25 13.10
N ASP A 3 -24.05 -13.55 14.01
CA ASP A 3 -24.60 -12.50 14.86
C ASP A 3 -24.98 -11.29 13.98
N GLN A 4 -26.24 -11.20 13.55
CA GLN A 4 -26.73 -10.13 12.68
C GLN A 4 -27.09 -8.90 13.50
N VAL A 5 -26.46 -7.77 13.20
CA VAL A 5 -26.76 -6.47 13.82
C VAL A 5 -27.57 -5.62 12.85
N LYS A 6 -28.71 -5.08 13.32
CA LYS A 6 -29.52 -4.12 12.55
C LYS A 6 -29.06 -2.69 12.83
N LEU A 7 -28.76 -1.96 11.77
CA LEU A 7 -28.41 -0.55 11.81
C LEU A 7 -29.51 0.28 11.15
N THR A 8 -29.80 1.44 11.72
CA THR A 8 -30.67 2.46 11.11
C THR A 8 -29.81 3.65 10.74
N ILE A 9 -29.83 4.06 9.47
CA ILE A 9 -29.04 5.18 8.95
C ILE A 9 -29.95 6.18 8.25
N THR A 10 -29.59 7.45 8.33
CA THR A 10 -30.27 8.52 7.59
C THR A 10 -29.46 8.82 6.33
N LEU A 11 -30.11 8.72 5.18
CA LEU A 11 -29.53 9.06 3.88
C LEU A 11 -30.14 10.36 3.36
N GLU A 12 -29.35 11.10 2.58
CA GLU A 12 -29.88 12.21 1.80
C GLU A 12 -30.90 11.68 0.79
N ALA A 13 -31.97 12.45 0.53
CA ALA A 13 -33.12 12.00 -0.23
C ALA A 13 -32.77 11.58 -1.66
N SER A 14 -31.90 12.33 -2.34
CA SER A 14 -31.46 11.99 -3.70
C SER A 14 -30.66 10.68 -3.72
N LEU A 15 -29.84 10.43 -2.70
CA LEU A 15 -29.09 9.18 -2.58
C LEU A 15 -30.03 7.99 -2.30
N ALA A 16 -31.01 8.15 -1.40
CA ALA A 16 -32.00 7.11 -1.12
C ALA A 16 -32.83 6.74 -2.36
N ALA A 17 -33.19 7.74 -3.18
CA ALA A 17 -33.89 7.52 -4.43
C ALA A 17 -33.04 6.73 -5.44
N ARG A 18 -31.75 7.11 -5.58
CA ARG A 18 -30.81 6.40 -6.45
C ARG A 18 -30.56 4.96 -6.01
N LEU A 19 -30.41 4.72 -4.72
CA LEU A 19 -30.27 3.37 -4.15
C LEU A 19 -31.50 2.53 -4.47
N SER A 20 -32.69 3.09 -4.29
CA SER A 20 -33.95 2.38 -4.54
C SER A 20 -34.13 2.03 -6.02
N ALA A 21 -33.82 2.97 -6.93
CA ALA A 21 -33.83 2.70 -8.37
C ALA A 21 -32.82 1.60 -8.75
N ALA A 22 -31.59 1.69 -8.26
CA ALA A 22 -30.53 0.73 -8.52
C ALA A 22 -30.84 -0.67 -7.95
N ALA A 23 -31.55 -0.75 -6.83
CA ALA A 23 -32.01 -2.00 -6.25
C ALA A 23 -33.16 -2.60 -7.08
N ALA A 24 -34.11 -1.78 -7.51
CA ALA A 24 -35.22 -2.20 -8.37
C ALA A 24 -34.73 -2.77 -9.71
N GLU A 25 -33.75 -2.14 -10.36
CA GLU A 25 -33.13 -2.65 -11.60
C GLU A 25 -32.52 -4.05 -11.43
N ARG A 26 -32.07 -4.39 -10.22
CA ARG A 26 -31.48 -5.69 -9.88
C ARG A 26 -32.48 -6.68 -9.28
N GLY A 27 -33.72 -6.26 -9.05
CA GLY A 27 -34.73 -7.04 -8.34
C GLY A 27 -34.40 -7.28 -6.87
N TRP A 28 -33.63 -6.39 -6.25
CA TRP A 28 -33.18 -6.51 -4.86
C TRP A 28 -33.93 -5.56 -3.93
N ALA A 29 -33.97 -5.88 -2.64
CA ALA A 29 -34.37 -4.92 -1.61
C ALA A 29 -33.28 -3.84 -1.43
N SER A 30 -33.69 -2.58 -1.26
CA SER A 30 -32.77 -1.45 -1.07
C SER A 30 -31.82 -1.66 0.10
N GLU A 31 -32.28 -2.29 1.18
CA GLU A 31 -31.49 -2.61 2.36
C GLU A 31 -30.41 -3.65 2.07
N SER A 32 -30.71 -4.63 1.21
CA SER A 32 -29.74 -5.66 0.80
C SER A 32 -28.65 -5.05 -0.08
N LEU A 33 -29.03 -4.20 -1.04
CA LEU A 33 -28.06 -3.48 -1.87
C LEU A 33 -27.22 -2.51 -1.03
N ALA A 34 -27.81 -1.83 -0.04
CA ALA A 34 -27.09 -0.96 0.87
C ALA A 34 -26.05 -1.72 1.70
N ALA A 35 -26.44 -2.88 2.25
CA ALA A 35 -25.52 -3.72 3.03
C ALA A 35 -24.32 -4.18 2.18
N ASP A 36 -24.58 -4.60 0.94
CA ASP A 36 -23.53 -5.02 -0.01
C ASP A 36 -22.60 -3.85 -0.38
N CYS A 37 -23.18 -2.67 -0.68
CA CYS A 37 -22.41 -1.45 -0.95
C CYS A 37 -21.53 -1.05 0.23
N VAL A 38 -22.03 -1.14 1.47
CA VAL A 38 -21.26 -0.85 2.68
C VAL A 38 -20.12 -1.85 2.85
N ALA A 39 -20.37 -3.15 2.64
CA ALA A 39 -19.34 -4.17 2.72
C ALA A 39 -18.22 -3.92 1.71
N GLN A 40 -18.57 -3.66 0.44
CA GLN A 40 -17.62 -3.37 -0.62
C GLN A 40 -16.82 -2.08 -0.34
N ALA A 41 -17.49 -1.00 0.07
CA ALA A 41 -16.83 0.26 0.39
C ALA A 41 -15.85 0.12 1.56
N LEU A 42 -16.23 -0.65 2.59
CA LEU A 42 -15.39 -0.92 3.74
C LEU A 42 -14.16 -1.75 3.37
N GLU A 43 -14.32 -2.78 2.54
CA GLU A 43 -13.21 -3.61 2.06
C GLU A 43 -12.17 -2.76 1.29
N VAL A 44 -12.63 -1.87 0.41
CA VAL A 44 -11.76 -0.95 -0.32
C VAL A 44 -11.05 0.01 0.64
N ALA A 45 -11.77 0.60 1.59
CA ALA A 45 -11.18 1.52 2.57
C ALA A 45 -10.08 0.85 3.41
N ILE A 46 -10.32 -0.39 3.87
CA ILE A 46 -9.35 -1.18 4.62
C ILE A 46 -8.12 -1.47 3.76
N ARG A 47 -8.30 -1.97 2.52
CA ARG A 47 -7.18 -2.27 1.63
C ARG A 47 -6.36 -1.03 1.27
N HIS A 48 -7.03 0.09 1.02
CA HIS A 48 -6.38 1.36 0.71
C HIS A 48 -5.51 1.84 1.87
N ARG A 49 -6.01 1.73 3.11
CA ARG A 49 -5.22 2.05 4.29
C ARG A 49 -3.98 1.16 4.41
N VAL A 50 -4.13 -0.15 4.25
CA VAL A 50 -2.99 -1.09 4.29
C VAL A 50 -1.97 -0.78 3.21
N LEU A 51 -2.41 -0.36 2.02
CA LEU A 51 -1.51 0.07 0.94
C LEU A 51 -0.70 1.30 1.34
N ILE A 52 -1.32 2.32 1.92
CA ILE A 52 -0.63 3.52 2.40
C ILE A 52 0.41 3.16 3.47
N GLU A 53 0.01 2.40 4.49
CA GLU A 53 0.92 1.98 5.58
C GLU A 53 2.14 1.21 5.03
N ARG A 54 1.95 0.39 4.00
CA ARG A 54 3.05 -0.31 3.33
C ARG A 54 3.93 0.62 2.49
N MET A 55 3.33 1.60 1.82
CA MET A 55 4.10 2.60 1.06
C MET A 55 5.01 3.41 1.98
N GLU A 56 4.50 3.84 3.14
CA GLU A 56 5.31 4.55 4.14
C GLU A 56 6.52 3.72 4.62
N GLN A 57 6.34 2.41 4.83
CA GLN A 57 7.45 1.51 5.18
C GLN A 57 8.47 1.36 4.06
N VAL A 58 8.01 1.28 2.81
CA VAL A 58 8.89 1.20 1.64
C VAL A 58 9.67 2.50 1.47
N ASP A 59 9.03 3.65 1.62
CA ASP A 59 9.68 4.96 1.53
C ASP A 59 10.76 5.11 2.61
N ALA A 60 10.47 4.71 3.85
CA ALA A 60 11.47 4.68 4.93
C ALA A 60 12.67 3.79 4.56
N ALA A 61 12.42 2.57 4.05
CA ALA A 61 13.49 1.67 3.64
C ALA A 61 14.32 2.22 2.46
N ILE A 62 13.70 2.93 1.53
CA ILE A 62 14.40 3.58 0.41
C ILE A 62 15.31 4.69 0.93
N LEU A 63 14.85 5.50 1.88
CA LEU A 63 15.65 6.55 2.50
C LEU A 63 16.84 5.96 3.26
N ASP A 64 16.62 4.88 4.02
CA ASP A 64 17.69 4.17 4.74
C ASP A 64 18.73 3.60 3.76
N MET A 65 18.29 2.98 2.65
CA MET A 65 19.21 2.50 1.61
C MET A 65 19.99 3.64 0.96
N ALA A 66 19.35 4.77 0.67
CA ALA A 66 20.01 5.93 0.09
C ALA A 66 21.08 6.51 1.03
N GLN A 67 20.79 6.57 2.33
CA GLN A 67 21.78 6.96 3.34
C GLN A 67 22.96 6.00 3.37
N ALA A 68 22.72 4.69 3.44
CA ALA A 68 23.77 3.69 3.46
C ALA A 68 24.67 3.77 2.21
N VAL A 69 24.08 3.92 1.02
CA VAL A 69 24.85 4.10 -0.22
C VAL A 69 25.64 5.41 -0.19
N GLY A 70 25.07 6.49 0.34
CA GLY A 70 25.77 7.76 0.52
C GLY A 70 26.99 7.65 1.43
N GLU A 71 26.88 6.95 2.56
CA GLU A 71 27.99 6.67 3.49
C GLU A 71 29.11 5.87 2.81
N LEU A 72 28.76 4.90 1.96
CA LEU A 72 29.72 4.12 1.17
C LEU A 72 30.41 4.92 0.07
N GLY A 73 29.68 5.83 -0.57
CA GLY A 73 30.19 6.70 -1.64
C GLY A 73 30.95 7.93 -1.12
N ALA A 74 30.78 8.29 0.15
CA ALA A 74 31.56 9.33 0.78
C ALA A 74 33.06 8.95 0.75
N PRO A 75 33.97 9.91 0.54
CA PRO A 75 35.41 9.67 0.66
C PRO A 75 35.73 9.36 2.12
N SER A 76 35.49 8.11 2.53
CA SER A 76 35.64 7.66 3.89
C SER A 76 37.07 7.19 4.11
N THR A 77 37.71 7.79 5.10
CA THR A 77 38.86 7.20 5.78
C THR A 77 38.39 5.97 6.54
N GLY A 78 38.25 4.82 5.87
CA GLY A 78 38.27 3.51 6.54
C GLY A 78 37.04 2.61 6.45
N ILE A 79 36.08 2.81 5.53
CA ILE A 79 35.06 1.77 5.30
C ILE A 79 35.68 0.62 4.48
N ASP A 80 35.73 -0.57 5.05
CA ASP A 80 36.20 -1.79 4.36
C ASP A 80 35.13 -2.30 3.37
N LEU A 81 35.20 -1.79 2.14
CA LEU A 81 34.34 -2.17 1.02
C LEU A 81 34.43 -3.66 0.65
N SER A 82 35.41 -4.41 1.16
CA SER A 82 35.54 -5.85 0.88
C SER A 82 34.43 -6.70 1.49
N GLN A 83 33.75 -6.19 2.51
CA GLN A 83 32.59 -6.84 3.15
C GLN A 83 31.27 -6.57 2.41
N ILE A 84 31.26 -5.62 1.47
CA ILE A 84 30.04 -5.09 0.82
C ILE A 84 30.07 -5.36 -0.69
N CYS A 85 31.24 -5.23 -1.33
CA CYS A 85 31.39 -5.49 -2.74
C CYS A 85 31.56 -7.00 -3.01
N ARG A 86 30.57 -7.60 -3.68
CA ARG A 86 30.67 -8.99 -4.17
C ARG A 86 31.87 -9.20 -5.11
N TYR A 87 32.27 -8.15 -5.83
CA TYR A 87 33.47 -8.15 -6.67
C TYR A 87 34.61 -7.48 -5.92
N ARG A 88 35.69 -8.24 -5.66
CA ARG A 88 36.93 -7.66 -5.11
C ARG A 88 37.55 -6.74 -6.14
N LYS A 89 38.13 -5.63 -5.66
CA LYS A 89 39.02 -4.79 -6.46
C LYS A 89 40.16 -5.68 -6.96
N GLY A 90 40.22 -5.91 -8.27
CA GLY A 90 41.27 -6.71 -8.87
C GLY A 90 42.63 -6.12 -8.48
N THR A 91 43.49 -6.93 -7.86
CA THR A 91 44.90 -6.61 -7.71
C THR A 91 45.50 -6.52 -9.11
N GLY A 92 45.82 -5.32 -9.57
CA GLY A 92 46.09 -5.01 -10.98
C GLY A 92 47.26 -5.75 -11.62
N GLY A 93 47.31 -5.71 -12.96
CA GLY A 93 48.48 -6.06 -13.76
C GLY A 93 48.73 -4.98 -14.83
N PRO A 94 49.98 -4.56 -15.08
CA PRO A 94 50.33 -3.58 -16.10
C PRO A 94 50.36 -4.27 -17.47
N ASP A 95 49.23 -4.34 -18.16
CA ASP A 95 49.17 -4.75 -19.56
C ASP A 95 48.09 -3.94 -20.29
N LEU A 96 48.43 -2.69 -20.57
CA LEU A 96 47.85 -1.87 -21.62
C LEU A 96 49.05 -1.24 -22.32
N ALA A 97 49.65 -2.04 -23.21
CA ALA A 97 50.44 -1.57 -24.34
C ALA A 97 49.48 -1.19 -25.49
#